data_AF-A0A4V2YHN0-F1
#
_entry.id   AF-A0A4V2YHN0-F1
#
_cell.length_a   1.000
_cell.length_b   1.000
_cell.length_c   1.000
_cell.angle_alpha   90.00
_cell.angle_beta   90.00
_cell.angle_gamma   90.00
#
_symmetry.space_group_name_H-M   'P 1'
#
loop_
_entity.id
_entity.type
_entity.pdbx_description
1 polymer ?
#
loop_
_entity_poly.entity_id
_entity_poly.type
_entity_poly.pdbx_seq_one_letter_code
_entity_poly.pdbx_strand_id
1 'polypeptide(L)'
;MAPNKSADPQRIALHGKDITDRVVPRLTNAGNALNSDGTFNLEGGDFSITCTAASTAYPIAVQFGFEDIKLLIDTAQGFAKKIDASAKNYAKAEESNTLA
;
A
#
# COMPACT_ATOMS: atom_id res chain seq x y z
N MET A 1 -26.00 27.43 -2.56
CA MET A 1 -24.98 26.35 -2.56
C MET A 1 -25.16 25.56 -1.27
N ALA A 2 -25.24 24.23 -1.35
CA ALA A 2 -25.17 23.41 -0.14
C ALA A 2 -23.81 23.69 0.55
N PRO A 3 -23.76 23.73 1.90
CA PRO A 3 -22.50 23.95 2.61
C PRO A 3 -21.47 22.90 2.19
N ASN A 4 -20.21 23.30 2.04
CA ASN A 4 -19.12 22.36 1.80
C ASN A 4 -19.07 21.39 2.99
N LYS A 5 -19.32 20.11 2.71
CA LYS A 5 -19.24 19.06 3.73
C LYS A 5 -17.79 18.91 4.16
N SER A 6 -17.53 19.10 5.45
CA SER A 6 -16.20 18.91 6.03
C SER A 6 -15.72 17.45 5.92
N ALA A 7 -16.64 16.48 5.89
CA ALA A 7 -16.37 15.06 5.74
C ALA A 7 -17.27 14.45 4.65
N ASP A 8 -16.86 14.59 3.39
CA ASP A 8 -17.56 14.00 2.24
C ASP A 8 -17.16 12.52 2.06
N PRO A 9 -18.10 11.56 2.22
CA PRO A 9 -17.82 10.13 2.05
C PRO A 9 -17.17 9.78 0.71
N GLN A 10 -17.56 10.45 -0.38
CA GLN A 10 -17.03 10.18 -1.72
C GLN A 10 -15.56 10.58 -1.80
N ARG A 11 -15.20 11.76 -1.26
CA ARG A 11 -13.81 12.21 -1.21
C ARG A 11 -12.94 11.33 -0.31
N ILE A 12 -13.47 10.88 0.83
CA ILE A 12 -12.77 9.94 1.71
C ILE A 12 -12.50 8.62 0.96
N ALA A 13 -13.49 8.08 0.26
CA ALA A 13 -13.32 6.86 -0.53
C ALA A 13 -12.28 7.01 -1.66
N LEU A 14 -12.23 8.18 -2.32
CA LEU A 14 -11.22 8.48 -3.34
C LEU A 14 -9.79 8.40 -2.79
N HIS A 15 -9.55 8.85 -1.54
CA HIS A 15 -8.24 8.71 -0.92
C HIS A 15 -7.85 7.24 -0.68
N GLY A 16 -8.81 6.39 -0.30
CA GLY A 16 -8.57 4.94 -0.21
C GLY A 16 -8.22 4.33 -1.56
N LYS A 17 -8.90 4.75 -2.62
CA LYS A 17 -8.66 4.34 -4.01
C LYS A 17 -7.30 4.80 -4.54
N ASP A 18 -6.86 6.02 -4.21
CA ASP A 18 -5.52 6.49 -4.57
C ASP A 18 -4.42 5.60 -3.99
N ILE A 19 -4.61 5.09 -2.77
CA ILE A 19 -3.66 4.16 -2.15
C ILE A 19 -3.62 2.84 -2.93
N THR A 20 -4.76 2.26 -3.28
CA THR A 20 -4.81 0.98 -4.02
C THR A 20 -4.33 1.12 -5.45
N ASP A 21 -4.61 2.23 -6.12
CA ASP A 21 -4.39 2.38 -7.56
C ASP A 21 -3.03 3.00 -7.89
N ARG A 22 -2.41 3.71 -6.94
CA ARG A 22 -1.16 4.44 -7.17
C ARG A 22 -0.05 4.03 -6.23
N VAL A 23 -0.33 3.93 -4.93
CA VAL A 23 0.72 3.67 -3.92
C VAL A 23 1.13 2.20 -3.93
N VAL A 24 0.16 1.28 -3.83
CA VAL A 24 0.43 -0.16 -3.84
C VAL A 24 1.18 -0.58 -5.12
N PRO A 25 0.76 -0.20 -6.33
CA PRO A 25 1.49 -0.57 -7.56
C PRO A 25 2.92 -0.04 -7.60
N ARG A 26 3.19 1.16 -7.05
CA ARG A 26 4.55 1.70 -6.96
C ARG A 26 5.44 0.88 -6.03
N LEU A 27 4.92 0.49 -4.88
CA LEU A 27 5.63 -0.37 -3.93
C LEU A 27 5.87 -1.78 -4.52
N THR A 28 4.87 -2.34 -5.20
CA THR A 28 5.02 -3.61 -5.93
C THR A 28 6.08 -3.51 -7.02
N ASN A 29 6.09 -2.43 -7.80
CA ASN A 29 7.12 -2.21 -8.83
C ASN A 29 8.52 -2.05 -8.22
N ALA A 30 8.65 -1.39 -7.07
CA ALA A 30 9.92 -1.30 -6.36
C ALA A 30 10.40 -2.69 -5.89
N GLY A 31 9.51 -3.51 -5.33
CA GLY A 31 9.82 -4.90 -4.97
C GLY A 31 10.22 -5.74 -6.18
N ASN A 32 9.51 -5.61 -7.30
CA ASN A 32 9.83 -6.32 -8.54
C ASN A 32 11.17 -5.87 -9.14
N ALA A 33 11.52 -4.58 -9.04
CA ALA A 33 12.80 -4.06 -9.53
C ALA A 33 13.99 -4.58 -8.70
N LEU A 34 13.82 -4.73 -7.38
CA LEU A 34 14.81 -5.41 -6.53
C LEU A 34 14.89 -6.91 -6.80
N ASN A 35 13.85 -7.47 -7.42
CA ASN A 35 13.68 -8.89 -7.72
C ASN A 35 13.66 -9.18 -9.22
N SER A 36 14.37 -8.39 -10.05
CA SER A 36 14.35 -8.48 -11.53
C SER A 36 14.78 -9.82 -12.14
N ASP A 37 15.02 -10.81 -11.28
CA ASP A 37 15.55 -12.13 -11.54
C ASP A 37 14.52 -13.21 -11.15
N GLY A 38 13.36 -12.78 -10.63
CA GLY A 38 12.14 -13.56 -10.55
C GLY A 38 11.95 -14.38 -9.26
N THR A 39 12.89 -14.39 -8.33
CA THR A 39 12.84 -15.31 -7.18
C THR A 39 12.78 -14.58 -5.85
N PHE A 40 11.59 -14.53 -5.26
CA PHE A 40 11.38 -13.99 -3.92
C PHE A 40 11.81 -14.98 -2.82
N ASN A 41 13.03 -15.53 -2.90
CA ASN A 41 13.55 -16.48 -1.91
C ASN A 41 14.77 -15.90 -1.18
N LEU A 42 14.50 -15.24 -0.04
CA LEU A 42 15.54 -14.93 0.94
C LEU A 42 16.12 -16.19 1.62
N GLU A 43 15.48 -17.35 1.46
CA GLU A 43 15.88 -18.60 2.13
C GLU A 43 16.43 -19.69 1.19
N GLY A 44 16.54 -19.45 -0.13
CA GLY A 44 17.18 -20.43 -1.00
C GLY A 44 16.86 -20.28 -2.49
N GLY A 45 17.89 -19.96 -3.26
CA GLY A 45 17.89 -20.04 -4.72
C GLY A 45 17.60 -18.70 -5.39
N ASP A 46 18.64 -18.13 -5.99
CA ASP A 46 18.67 -16.92 -6.82
C ASP A 46 18.26 -15.59 -6.16
N PHE A 47 19.23 -15.02 -5.44
CA PHE A 47 19.32 -13.57 -5.30
C PHE A 47 19.47 -12.92 -6.67
N SER A 48 18.83 -11.77 -6.86
CA SER A 48 18.99 -10.97 -8.06
C SER A 48 20.48 -10.73 -8.42
N ILE A 49 20.90 -10.86 -9.68
CA ILE A 49 22.19 -10.47 -10.25
C ILE A 49 22.51 -9.01 -9.87
N THR A 50 21.49 -8.14 -9.86
CA THR A 50 21.60 -6.74 -9.40
C THR A 50 21.95 -6.67 -7.91
N CYS A 51 21.34 -7.52 -7.09
CA CYS A 51 21.59 -7.58 -5.66
C CYS A 51 22.76 -8.51 -5.29
N THR A 52 23.36 -9.28 -6.20
CA THR A 52 24.39 -10.28 -5.90
C THR A 52 25.71 -9.61 -5.48
N ALA A 53 26.09 -8.53 -6.14
CA ALA A 53 27.25 -7.73 -5.71
C ALA A 53 26.95 -6.97 -4.41
N ALA A 54 25.71 -6.52 -4.20
CA ALA A 54 25.33 -5.81 -2.99
C ALA A 54 25.15 -6.75 -1.78
N SER A 55 24.71 -7.99 -1.98
CA SER A 55 24.47 -8.97 -0.92
C SER A 55 25.76 -9.59 -0.39
N THR A 56 26.82 -9.65 -1.21
CA THR A 56 28.15 -10.05 -0.73
C THR A 56 28.79 -8.97 0.15
N ALA A 57 28.54 -7.69 -0.12
CA ALA A 57 29.04 -6.58 0.68
C ALA A 57 28.13 -6.25 1.89
N TYR A 58 26.81 -6.39 1.74
CA TYR A 58 25.79 -5.95 2.71
C TYR A 58 24.58 -6.91 2.76
N PRO A 59 24.77 -8.17 3.17
CA PRO A 59 23.72 -9.21 3.10
C PRO A 59 22.46 -8.83 3.90
N ILE A 60 22.64 -8.22 5.06
CA ILE A 60 21.56 -7.82 5.97
C ILE A 60 20.76 -6.63 5.41
N ALA A 61 21.41 -5.67 4.74
CA ALA A 61 20.74 -4.48 4.23
C ALA A 61 19.76 -4.81 3.09
N VAL A 62 20.11 -5.77 2.25
CA VAL A 62 19.25 -6.24 1.16
C VAL A 62 18.03 -6.99 1.72
N GLN A 63 18.23 -7.85 2.73
CA GLN A 63 17.14 -8.53 3.44
C GLN A 63 16.16 -7.53 4.06
N PHE A 64 16.66 -6.52 4.77
CA PHE A 64 15.81 -5.46 5.32
C PHE A 64 15.04 -4.70 4.24
N GLY A 65 15.66 -4.38 3.09
CA GLY A 65 14.96 -3.72 1.99
C GLY A 65 13.76 -4.52 1.46
N PHE A 66 13.89 -5.84 1.36
CA PHE A 66 12.79 -6.71 0.94
C PHE A 66 11.67 -6.82 1.98
N GLU A 67 12.03 -6.98 3.26
CA GLU A 67 11.05 -7.06 4.35
C GLU A 67 10.31 -5.74 4.54
N ASP A 68 11.00 -4.62 4.42
CA ASP A 68 10.42 -3.28 4.53
C ASP A 68 9.40 -3.02 3.41
N ILE A 69 9.70 -3.38 2.16
CA ILE A 69 8.75 -3.24 1.05
C ILE A 69 7.47 -4.05 1.28
N LYS A 70 7.58 -5.29 1.78
CA LYS A 70 6.40 -6.09 2.14
C LYS A 70 5.57 -5.41 3.24
N LEU A 71 6.24 -4.97 4.30
CA LEU A 71 5.59 -4.27 5.41
C LEU A 71 4.88 -2.98 4.94
N LEU A 72 5.51 -2.22 4.05
CA LEU A 72 4.94 -1.00 3.46
C LEU A 72 3.70 -1.30 2.62
N ILE A 73 3.71 -2.38 1.82
CA ILE A 73 2.54 -2.82 1.03
C ILE A 73 1.38 -3.19 1.97
N ASP A 74 1.63 -4.02 2.97
CA ASP A 74 0.61 -4.46 3.93
C ASP A 74 0.02 -3.27 4.71
N THR A 75 0.89 -2.33 5.11
CA THR A 75 0.48 -1.10 5.80
C THR A 75 -0.38 -0.22 4.90
N ALA A 76 0.01 -0.02 3.63
CA ALA A 76 -0.76 0.76 2.67
C ALA A 76 -2.16 0.15 2.43
N GLN A 77 -2.23 -1.17 2.22
CA GLN A 77 -3.51 -1.87 2.10
C GLN A 77 -4.36 -1.76 3.37
N GLY A 78 -3.73 -1.82 4.56
CA GLY A 78 -4.37 -1.61 5.84
C GLY A 78 -5.00 -0.22 5.97
N PHE A 79 -4.31 0.83 5.51
CA PHE A 79 -4.88 2.18 5.47
C PHE A 79 -6.04 2.28 4.49
N ALA A 80 -5.92 1.72 3.28
CA ALA A 80 -7.01 1.73 2.30
C ALA A 80 -8.30 1.10 2.89
N LYS A 81 -8.19 -0.03 3.59
CA LYS A 81 -9.32 -0.68 4.28
C LYS A 81 -9.96 0.20 5.34
N LYS A 82 -9.14 0.87 6.18
CA LYS A 82 -9.64 1.76 7.24
C LYS A 82 -10.33 3.01 6.68
N ILE A 83 -9.81 3.55 5.58
CA ILE A 83 -10.40 4.70 4.89
C ILE A 83 -11.73 4.33 4.25
N ASP A 84 -11.82 3.18 3.57
CA ASP A 84 -13.07 2.67 3.01
C ASP A 84 -14.14 2.44 4.10
N ALA A 85 -13.75 1.84 5.23
CA ALA A 85 -14.65 1.67 6.37
C ALA A 85 -15.14 3.03 6.91
N SER A 86 -14.25 4.02 6.98
CA SER A 86 -14.60 5.38 7.41
C SER A 86 -15.58 6.03 6.45
N ALA A 87 -15.34 5.96 5.13
CA ALA A 87 -16.25 6.48 4.12
C ALA A 87 -17.65 5.87 4.24
N LYS A 88 -17.74 4.55 4.40
CA LYS A 88 -19.02 3.83 4.60
C LYS A 88 -19.75 4.28 5.86
N ASN A 89 -19.03 4.50 6.96
CA ASN A 89 -19.63 4.96 8.21
C ASN A 89 -20.20 6.38 8.09
N TYR A 90 -19.47 7.29 7.44
CA TYR A 90 -19.98 8.65 7.18
C TYR A 90 -21.19 8.62 6.24
N ALA A 91 -21.16 7.82 5.17
CA ALA A 91 -22.31 7.68 4.27
C ALA A 91 -23.57 7.19 5.00
N LYS A 92 -23.45 6.15 5.84
CA LYS A 92 -24.56 5.65 6.66
C LYS A 92 -25.09 6.70 7.64
N ALA A 93 -24.19 7.48 8.26
CA ALA A 93 -24.59 8.55 9.16
C ALA A 93 -25.37 9.64 8.40
N GLU A 94 -24.96 9.98 7.17
CA GLU A 94 -25.69 10.92 6.33
C GLU A 94 -27.07 10.40 5.94
N GLU A 95 -27.17 9.16 5.46
CA GLU A 95 -28.45 8.51 5.13
C GLU A 95 -29.41 8.52 6.33
N SER A 96 -28.91 8.15 7.51
CA SER A 96 -29.70 8.12 8.75
C SER A 96 -30.19 9.52 9.16
N ASN A 97 -29.39 10.55 8.90
CA ASN A 97 -29.73 11.93 9.23
C ASN A 97 -30.71 12.56 8.22
N THR A 98 -30.79 12.03 6.99
CA THR A 98 -31.77 12.46 5.98
C THR A 98 -33.12 11.74 6.06
N LEU A 99 -33.22 10.64 6.81
CA LEU A 99 -34.45 9.88 7.05
C LEU A 99 -35.19 10.28 8.35
N ALA A 100 -34.60 11.19 9.14
CA ALA A 100 -35.19 11.80 10.33
C ALA A 100 -35.78 13.18 10.00
#